data_AF-A0AAX1VU81-F1
#
_entry.id   AF-A0AAX1VU81-F1
#
_cell.length_a   1.000
_cell.length_b   1.000
_cell.length_c   1.000
_cell.angle_alpha   90.00
_cell.angle_beta   90.00
_cell.angle_gamma   90.00
#
_symmetry.space_group_name_H-M   'P 1'
#
loop_
_entity.id
_entity.type
_entity.pdbx_description
1 polymer ?
#
loop_
_entity_poly.entity_id
_entity_poly.type
_entity_poly.pdbx_seq_one_letter_code
_entity_poly.pdbx_strand_id
1 'polypeptide(L)'
;MANLFSLMRKRATRPAMPSDGKVQILTYHGRSFVTGLLWHPLGSLTGYMKEARQFGRTQQMDIVAIRHTESVIQAGFVSQNDGAVKGMYSLAAALAGQLGAS
;
A
#
# COMPACT_ATOMS: atom_id res chain seq x y z
N MET A 1 38.00 -6.12 -21.69
CA MET A 1 37.42 -5.25 -20.66
C MET A 1 36.06 -5.81 -20.26
N ALA A 2 36.02 -6.69 -19.24
CA ALA A 2 34.78 -7.31 -18.78
C ALA A 2 34.15 -6.44 -17.68
N ASN A 3 32.89 -6.03 -17.89
CA ASN A 3 32.18 -5.12 -17.00
C ASN A 3 31.67 -5.90 -15.77
N LEU A 4 32.18 -5.53 -14.60
CA LEU A 4 32.00 -6.23 -13.33
C LEU A 4 30.85 -5.56 -12.54
N PHE A 5 29.87 -6.38 -12.12
CA PHE A 5 28.81 -6.09 -11.14
C PHE A 5 27.52 -5.37 -11.60
N SER A 6 26.70 -6.09 -12.38
CA SER A 6 25.23 -5.99 -12.24
C SER A 6 24.74 -7.04 -11.22
N LEU A 7 24.83 -6.73 -9.92
CA LEU A 7 24.13 -7.50 -8.89
C LEU A 7 22.64 -7.10 -8.88
N MET A 8 21.89 -7.63 -9.84
CA MET A 8 20.45 -7.77 -9.68
C MET A 8 20.21 -8.75 -8.52
N ARG A 9 19.95 -8.21 -7.32
CA ARG A 9 19.29 -8.99 -6.27
C ARG A 9 17.90 -9.36 -6.80
N LYS A 10 17.76 -10.54 -7.42
CA LYS A 10 16.46 -11.17 -7.63
C LYS A 10 15.80 -11.23 -6.25
N ARG A 11 14.82 -10.37 -6.00
CA ARG A 11 13.96 -10.52 -4.82
C ARG A 11 13.33 -11.89 -4.94
N ALA A 12 13.42 -12.69 -3.87
CA ALA A 12 12.68 -13.94 -3.79
C ALA A 12 11.21 -13.63 -4.08
N THR A 13 10.66 -14.26 -5.12
CA THR A 13 9.23 -14.28 -5.39
C THR A 13 8.59 -14.98 -4.20
N ARG A 14 7.97 -14.21 -3.30
CA ARG A 14 7.10 -14.79 -2.28
C ARG A 14 5.99 -15.54 -3.00
N PRO A 15 5.61 -16.75 -2.55
CA PRO A 15 4.48 -17.46 -3.15
C PRO A 15 3.26 -16.54 -3.12
N ALA A 16 2.68 -16.29 -4.29
CA ALA A 16 1.45 -15.52 -4.43
C ALA A 16 0.33 -16.34 -3.76
N MET A 17 -0.13 -15.90 -2.60
CA MET A 17 -1.34 -16.47 -2.00
C MET A 17 -2.53 -15.96 -2.82
N PRO A 18 -3.56 -16.79 -3.07
CA PRO A 18 -4.77 -16.35 -3.76
C PRO A 18 -5.41 -15.20 -3.00
N SER A 19 -5.69 -14.09 -3.70
CA SER A 19 -6.47 -12.99 -3.14
C SER A 19 -7.96 -13.38 -3.18
N ASP A 20 -8.74 -13.04 -2.15
CA ASP A 20 -10.19 -13.26 -2.10
C ASP A 20 -10.98 -12.41 -3.14
N GLY A 21 -10.32 -11.83 -4.14
CA GLY A 21 -10.91 -10.93 -5.13
C GLY A 21 -11.33 -9.57 -4.59
N LYS A 22 -11.03 -9.27 -3.32
CA LYS A 22 -11.37 -7.99 -2.66
C LYS A 22 -10.55 -6.81 -3.17
N VAL A 23 -9.33 -7.06 -3.65
CA VAL A 23 -8.42 -6.04 -4.18
C VAL A 23 -8.57 -6.00 -5.70
N GLN A 24 -8.85 -4.82 -6.24
CA GLN A 24 -8.90 -4.60 -7.69
C GLN A 24 -7.99 -3.46 -8.11
N ILE A 25 -7.38 -3.61 -9.28
CA ILE A 25 -6.52 -2.60 -9.90
C ILE A 25 -7.26 -2.02 -11.10
N LEU A 26 -7.49 -0.71 -11.05
CA LEU A 26 -8.17 0.06 -12.09
C LEU A 26 -7.16 0.98 -12.76
N THR A 27 -7.20 1.08 -14.09
CA THR A 27 -6.36 2.02 -14.82
C THR A 27 -7.22 3.12 -15.41
N TYR A 28 -6.88 4.37 -15.12
CA TYR A 28 -7.60 5.55 -15.62
C TYR A 28 -6.60 6.68 -15.94
N HIS A 29 -6.66 7.21 -17.17
CA HIS A 29 -5.72 8.22 -17.69
C HIS A 29 -4.24 7.93 -17.37
N GLY A 30 -3.79 6.69 -17.60
CA GLY A 30 -2.40 6.29 -17.38
C GLY A 30 -1.99 6.18 -15.91
N ARG A 31 -2.93 6.29 -14.96
CA ARG A 31 -2.70 6.08 -13.53
C ARG A 31 -3.36 4.78 -13.10
N SER A 32 -2.67 4.00 -12.28
CA SER A 32 -3.20 2.77 -11.68
C SER A 32 -3.67 3.04 -10.26
N PHE A 33 -4.91 2.64 -9.98
CA PHE A 33 -5.58 2.79 -8.71
C PHE A 33 -5.87 1.43 -8.11
N VAL A 34 -5.64 1.29 -6.80
CA VAL A 34 -5.92 0.08 -6.03
C VAL A 34 -7.14 0.33 -5.15
N THR A 35 -8.06 -0.62 -5.15
CA THR A 35 -9.24 -0.69 -4.29
C THR A 35 -9.09 -1.84 -3.30
N GLY A 36 -9.95 -1.90 -2.28
CA GLY A 36 -9.96 -3.02 -1.32
C GLY A 36 -8.85 -2.99 -0.28
N LEU A 37 -8.19 -1.84 -0.07
CA LEU A 37 -7.20 -1.70 1.01
C LEU A 37 -7.87 -1.91 2.37
N LEU A 38 -7.19 -2.62 3.28
CA LEU A 38 -7.60 -2.71 4.68
C LEU A 38 -7.23 -1.40 5.39
N TRP A 39 -8.23 -0.65 5.86
CA TRP A 39 -8.01 0.60 6.58
C TRP A 39 -7.91 0.38 8.09
N HIS A 40 -6.89 0.99 8.71
CA HIS A 40 -6.64 0.95 10.14
C HIS A 40 -6.25 2.35 10.65
N PRO A 41 -6.89 2.88 11.71
CA PRO A 41 -6.46 4.11 12.34
C PRO A 41 -5.12 3.91 13.05
N LEU A 42 -4.27 4.94 13.07
CA LEU A 42 -2.99 4.94 13.76
C LEU A 42 -3.07 5.83 14.99
N GLY A 43 -2.57 5.33 16.12
CA GLY A 43 -2.69 5.99 17.42
C GLY A 43 -1.66 7.10 17.67
N SER A 44 -0.52 7.10 16.95
CA SER A 44 0.57 8.06 17.21
C SER A 44 0.77 9.07 16.08
N LEU A 45 0.61 10.38 16.36
CA LEU A 45 0.84 11.44 15.36
C LEU A 45 2.30 11.58 14.90
N THR A 46 3.27 11.22 15.74
CA THR A 46 4.71 11.30 15.44
C THR A 46 5.32 9.93 15.11
N GLY A 47 4.75 8.86 15.67
CA GLY A 47 5.20 7.48 15.52
C GLY A 47 4.45 6.65 14.48
N TYR A 48 3.46 7.22 13.77
CA TYR A 48 2.54 6.50 12.88
C TYR A 48 3.26 5.61 11.85
N MET A 49 4.40 6.04 11.30
CA MET A 49 5.13 5.23 10.32
C MET A 49 5.70 3.95 10.91
N LYS A 50 6.13 3.97 12.19
CA LYS A 50 6.62 2.78 12.88
C LYS A 50 5.46 1.83 13.17
N GLU A 51 4.35 2.37 13.64
CA GLU A 51 3.11 1.64 13.93
C GLU A 51 2.57 0.96 12.66
N ALA A 52 2.43 1.71 11.57
CA ALA A 52 1.95 1.18 10.29
C ALA A 52 2.83 0.05 9.77
N ARG A 53 4.16 0.20 9.84
CA ARG A 53 5.10 -0.86 9.44
C ARG A 53 4.97 -2.10 10.31
N GLN A 54 4.77 -1.93 11.61
CA GLN A 54 4.58 -3.05 12.52
C GLN A 54 3.28 -3.78 12.22
N PHE A 55 2.18 -3.05 12.04
CA PHE A 55 0.89 -3.60 11.68
C PHE A 55 0.95 -4.37 10.35
N GLY A 56 1.49 -3.76 9.30
CA GLY A 56 1.65 -4.41 7.99
C GLY A 56 2.45 -5.71 8.08
N ARG A 57 3.54 -5.73 8.86
CA ARG A 57 4.32 -6.97 9.09
C ARG A 57 3.49 -8.05 9.78
N THR A 58 2.74 -7.71 10.82
CA THR A 58 1.88 -8.66 11.54
C THR A 58 0.77 -9.21 10.64
N GLN A 59 0.21 -8.38 9.75
CA GLN A 59 -0.86 -8.75 8.82
C GLN A 59 -0.36 -9.26 7.46
N GLN A 60 0.95 -9.48 7.29
CA GLN A 60 1.57 -9.92 6.04
C GLN A 60 1.26 -9.02 4.81
N MET A 61 1.06 -7.73 5.05
CA MET A 61 0.86 -6.70 4.02
C MET A 61 2.09 -5.80 3.93
N ASP A 62 2.58 -5.58 2.72
CA ASP A 62 3.88 -4.95 2.46
C ASP A 62 3.81 -3.62 1.68
N ILE A 63 2.59 -3.19 1.33
CA ILE A 63 2.31 -1.89 0.75
C ILE A 63 1.33 -1.14 1.67
N VAL A 64 1.63 0.13 1.92
CA VAL A 64 0.84 1.00 2.80
C VAL A 64 0.61 2.36 2.14
N ALA A 65 -0.61 2.86 2.22
CA ALA A 65 -1.00 4.24 1.93
C ALA A 65 -1.31 4.94 3.25
N ILE A 66 -0.79 6.16 3.44
CA ILE A 66 -1.07 6.97 4.63
C ILE A 66 -2.01 8.11 4.25
N ARG A 67 -3.05 8.33 5.05
CA ARG A 67 -4.00 9.43 4.90
C ARG A 67 -4.05 10.21 6.21
N HIS A 68 -3.99 11.54 6.10
CA HIS A 68 -4.17 12.46 7.22
C HIS A 68 -5.57 13.07 7.11
N THR A 69 -6.31 13.04 8.21
CA THR A 69 -7.52 13.85 8.42
C THR A 69 -7.21 14.89 9.49
N GLU A 70 -8.16 15.76 9.83
CA GLU A 70 -7.94 16.82 10.82
C GLU A 70 -7.56 16.28 12.21
N SER A 71 -8.09 15.10 12.57
CA SER A 71 -7.94 14.53 13.91
C SER A 71 -7.28 13.15 13.95
N VAL A 72 -7.23 12.43 12.82
CA VAL A 72 -6.79 11.03 12.77
C VAL A 72 -5.84 10.78 11.60
N ILE A 73 -4.80 9.98 11.83
CA ILE A 73 -3.99 9.37 10.78
C ILE A 73 -4.51 7.98 10.52
N GLN A 74 -4.73 7.63 9.26
CA GLN A 74 -5.17 6.30 8.85
C GLN A 74 -4.14 5.68 7.90
N ALA A 75 -4.01 4.36 7.97
CA ALA A 75 -3.23 3.58 7.02
C ALA A 75 -4.13 2.57 6.28
N GLY A 76 -4.03 2.59 4.96
CA GLY A 76 -4.59 1.57 4.09
C GLY A 76 -3.51 0.56 3.70
N PHE A 77 -3.76 -0.73 3.88
CA PHE A 77 -2.80 -1.80 3.63
C PHE A 77 -3.25 -2.72 2.50
N VAL A 78 -2.29 -3.22 1.74
CA VAL A 78 -2.51 -4.23 0.70
C VAL A 78 -1.27 -5.11 0.54
N SER A 79 -1.46 -6.36 0.13
CA SER A 79 -0.35 -7.26 -0.20
C SER A 79 0.07 -7.09 -1.64
N GLN A 80 1.38 -7.13 -1.91
CA GLN A 80 1.88 -7.26 -3.27
C GLN A 80 1.41 -8.54 -3.98
N ASN A 81 1.03 -9.57 -3.20
CA ASN A 81 0.48 -10.82 -3.73
C ASN A 81 -0.88 -10.60 -4.40
N ASP A 82 -1.58 -9.51 -4.04
CA ASP A 82 -2.85 -9.11 -4.64
C ASP A 82 -2.66 -8.30 -5.95
N GLY A 83 -1.43 -8.29 -6.49
CA GLY A 83 -1.05 -7.57 -7.72
C GLY A 83 -0.74 -6.08 -7.52
N ALA A 84 -0.98 -5.54 -6.33
CA ALA A 84 -0.63 -4.16 -6.01
C ALA A 84 0.90 -3.96 -6.00
N VAL A 85 1.37 -2.81 -6.49
CA VAL A 85 2.79 -2.43 -6.39
C VAL A 85 2.94 -1.02 -5.86
N LYS A 86 4.10 -0.73 -5.26
CA LYS A 86 4.44 0.62 -4.83
C LYS A 86 4.38 1.59 -6.02
N GLY A 87 3.80 2.76 -5.80
CA GLY A 87 3.60 3.78 -6.83
C GLY A 87 2.19 3.80 -7.41
N MET A 88 1.38 2.77 -7.18
CA MET A 88 -0.07 2.83 -7.45
C MET A 88 -0.77 3.72 -6.42
N TYR A 89 -1.89 4.32 -6.82
CA TYR A 89 -2.70 5.20 -5.97
C TYR A 89 -3.77 4.41 -5.23
N SER A 90 -4.08 4.75 -3.98
CA SER A 90 -5.30 4.25 -3.33
C SER A 90 -6.50 5.02 -3.88
N LEU A 91 -7.49 4.32 -4.44
CA LEU A 91 -8.71 4.97 -4.95
C LEU A 91 -9.50 5.63 -3.80
N ALA A 92 -9.67 4.92 -2.70
CA ALA A 92 -10.36 5.42 -1.52
C ALA A 92 -9.69 6.70 -0.98
N ALA A 93 -8.36 6.72 -0.89
CA ALA A 93 -7.64 7.92 -0.45
C ALA A 93 -7.78 9.09 -1.43
N ALA A 94 -7.71 8.82 -2.74
CA ALA A 94 -7.84 9.85 -3.78
C ALA A 94 -9.24 10.49 -3.77
N LEU A 95 -10.30 9.67 -3.66
CA LEU A 95 -11.68 10.15 -3.59
C LEU A 95 -12.00 10.84 -2.27
N ALA A 96 -11.51 10.32 -1.15
CA ALA A 96 -11.76 10.93 0.15
C ALA A 96 -11.16 12.34 0.28
N GLY A 97 -10.12 12.68 -0.49
CA GLY A 97 -9.64 14.06 -0.60
C GLY A 97 -10.59 15.00 -1.36
N GLN A 98 -11.45 14.47 -2.21
CA GLN A 98 -12.44 15.23 -2.99
C GLN A 98 -13.80 15.33 -2.28
N LEU A 99 -14.16 14.33 -1.47
CA LEU A 99 -15.44 14.25 -0.76
C LEU A 99 -15.46 15.00 0.57
N GLY A 100 -14.31 15.52 1.03
CA GLY A 100 -14.18 16.30 2.27
C GLY A 100 -13.59 15.52 3.45
N ALA A 101 -13.20 16.24 4.49
CA ALA A 101 -12.76 15.65 5.76
C ALA A 101 -14.00 15.11 6.50
N SER A 102 -14.11 13.77 6.58
CA SER A 102 -15.06 13.09 7.47
C SER A 102 -14.44 12.92 8.84
#